data_AF-A0A0F9AZN6-F1
#
_entry.id   AF-A0A0F9AZN6-F1
#
_cell.length_a   1.000
_cell.length_b   1.000
_cell.length_c   1.000
_cell.angle_alpha   90.00
_cell.angle_beta   90.00
_cell.angle_gamma   90.00
#
_symmetry.space_group_name_H-M   'P 1'
#
loop_
_entity.id
_entity.type
_entity.pdbx_description
1 polymer ?
#
loop_
_entity_poly.entity_id
_entity_poly.type
_entity_poly.pdbx_seq_one_letter_code
_entity_poly.pdbx_strand_id
1 'polypeptide(L)'
;MGVEVIPKVEETNIVRQEALTLSDQARSMEVTDQPSYDAAAEFLKSIKAMRKRVANFMDPLIGSIRDSLNKVLDKKKEVEAPLIQAELFLKDSLLAYAEIEKEKEREAQAKAEAEFAKREDERKLREAIEAEKAGAKPKAVERILTQPTTSPAPLVTPTLQQASGISVREVWSAEVTSLMQLVQAVAQGKVPILALTANTTFLNSQARSLKGTMNIPGVRAVCKKSMAAGTR
;
A
#
# COMPACT_ATOMS: atom_id res chain seq x y z
N MET A 1 17.76 -20.12 -26.37
CA MET A 1 16.68 -20.20 -27.37
C MET A 1 15.96 -18.87 -27.37
N GLY A 2 16.43 -17.94 -28.20
CA GLY A 2 15.82 -16.63 -28.38
C GLY A 2 14.49 -16.80 -29.10
N VAL A 3 13.47 -16.16 -28.57
CA VAL A 3 12.09 -16.29 -29.02
C VAL A 3 11.93 -15.53 -30.35
N GLU A 4 11.91 -16.25 -31.48
CA GLU A 4 11.45 -15.76 -32.79
C GLU A 4 9.93 -15.49 -32.73
N VAL A 5 9.50 -14.47 -31.99
CA VAL A 5 8.09 -14.03 -31.94
C VAL A 5 7.96 -12.59 -32.45
N ILE A 6 9.00 -12.07 -33.09
CA ILE A 6 8.90 -10.83 -33.85
C ILE A 6 8.14 -11.17 -35.13
N PRO A 7 6.98 -10.54 -35.41
CA PRO A 7 6.25 -10.78 -36.65
C PRO A 7 7.17 -10.50 -37.83
N LYS A 8 7.03 -11.31 -38.89
CA LYS A 8 7.83 -11.16 -40.11
C LYS A 8 7.67 -9.71 -40.59
N VAL A 9 8.80 -9.01 -40.72
CA VAL A 9 8.85 -7.56 -40.98
C VAL A 9 8.04 -7.19 -42.22
N GLU A 10 8.04 -8.07 -43.23
CA GLU A 10 7.27 -7.95 -44.48
C GLU A 10 5.75 -7.86 -44.27
N GLU A 11 5.16 -8.79 -43.51
CA GLU A 11 3.70 -8.86 -43.30
C GLU A 11 3.20 -7.68 -42.47
N THR A 12 4.01 -7.24 -41.50
CA THR A 12 3.70 -6.07 -40.68
C THR A 12 3.71 -4.78 -41.51
N ASN A 13 4.61 -4.67 -42.49
CA ASN A 13 4.68 -3.53 -43.39
C ASN A 13 3.47 -3.43 -44.33
N ILE A 14 2.99 -4.57 -44.87
CA ILE A 14 1.82 -4.60 -45.76
C ILE A 14 0.56 -4.17 -44.98
N VAL A 15 0.29 -4.78 -43.82
CA VAL A 15 -0.88 -4.44 -43.00
C VAL A 15 -0.82 -2.98 -42.54
N ARG A 16 0.38 -2.46 -42.26
CA ARG A 16 0.58 -1.04 -41.93
C ARG A 16 0.23 -0.11 -43.10
N GLN A 17 0.68 -0.42 -44.32
CA GLN A 17 0.36 0.37 -45.51
C GLN A 17 -1.14 0.37 -45.81
N GLU A 18 -1.80 -0.79 -45.74
CA GLU A 18 -3.25 -0.90 -45.91
C GLU A 18 -4.01 -0.07 -44.86
N ALA A 19 -3.58 -0.12 -43.59
CA ALA A 19 -4.20 0.65 -42.51
C ALA A 19 -4.03 2.17 -42.68
N LEU A 20 -2.87 2.63 -43.14
CA LEU A 20 -2.63 4.05 -43.43
C LEU A 20 -3.53 4.55 -44.57
N THR A 21 -3.60 3.79 -45.67
CA THR A 21 -4.47 4.13 -46.80
C THR A 21 -5.94 4.27 -46.37
N LEU A 22 -6.46 3.33 -45.57
CA LEU A 22 -7.84 3.43 -45.06
C LEU A 22 -8.04 4.62 -44.13
N SER A 23 -7.05 4.97 -43.31
CA SER A 23 -7.07 6.16 -42.45
C SER A 23 -7.13 7.44 -43.27
N ASP A 24 -6.31 7.57 -44.30
CA ASP A 24 -6.24 8.76 -45.14
C ASP A 24 -7.53 8.93 -45.96
N GLN A 25 -8.04 7.83 -46.53
CA GLN A 25 -9.34 7.82 -47.19
C GLN A 25 -10.45 8.27 -46.23
N ALA A 26 -10.49 7.76 -44.98
CA ALA A 26 -11.48 8.18 -43.99
C ALA A 26 -11.44 9.68 -43.70
N ARG A 27 -10.24 10.28 -43.64
CA ARG A 27 -10.05 11.71 -43.40
C ARG A 27 -10.49 12.59 -44.57
N SER A 28 -10.50 12.03 -45.78
CA SER A 28 -10.92 12.73 -47.00
C SER A 28 -12.44 12.65 -47.25
N MET A 29 -13.18 11.85 -46.49
CA MET A 29 -14.63 11.73 -46.65
C MET A 29 -15.36 12.87 -45.95
N GLU A 30 -16.19 13.60 -46.70
CA GLU A 30 -17.16 14.55 -46.16
C GLU A 30 -18.56 13.91 -46.12
N VAL A 31 -19.25 14.04 -44.98
CA VAL A 31 -20.60 13.50 -44.78
C VAL A 31 -21.58 14.65 -44.60
N THR A 32 -22.23 15.05 -45.70
CA THR A 32 -23.12 16.21 -45.75
C THR A 32 -24.54 15.87 -46.18
N ASP A 33 -24.77 14.66 -46.70
CA ASP A 33 -26.06 14.18 -47.18
C ASP A 33 -26.24 12.68 -46.91
N GLN A 34 -27.43 12.14 -47.23
CA GLN A 34 -27.74 10.74 -46.99
C GLN A 34 -26.87 9.78 -47.82
N PRO A 35 -26.62 10.00 -49.13
CA PRO A 35 -25.71 9.15 -49.90
C PRO A 35 -24.27 9.12 -49.36
N SER A 36 -23.70 10.27 -48.96
CA SER A 36 -22.37 10.33 -48.34
C SER A 36 -22.34 9.68 -46.96
N TYR A 37 -23.44 9.77 -46.20
CA TYR A 37 -23.59 9.04 -44.94
C TYR A 37 -23.56 7.53 -45.15
N ASP A 38 -24.32 7.00 -46.12
CA ASP A 38 -24.36 5.57 -46.41
C ASP A 38 -23.00 5.06 -46.90
N ALA A 39 -22.32 5.83 -47.75
CA ALA A 39 -20.96 5.53 -48.19
C ALA A 39 -19.95 5.52 -47.04
N ALA A 40 -20.01 6.50 -46.14
CA ALA A 40 -19.15 6.56 -44.94
C ALA A 40 -19.47 5.42 -43.96
N ALA A 41 -20.72 5.03 -43.83
CA ALA A 41 -21.15 3.91 -42.99
C ALA A 41 -20.61 2.57 -43.52
N GLU A 42 -20.64 2.33 -44.83
CA GLU A 42 -20.02 1.15 -45.43
C GLU A 42 -18.49 1.19 -45.31
N PHE A 43 -17.86 2.33 -45.57
CA PHE A 43 -16.42 2.48 -45.43
C PHE A 43 -15.93 2.24 -43.98
N LEU A 44 -16.72 2.69 -42.99
CA LEU A 44 -16.47 2.41 -41.57
C LEU A 44 -16.44 0.90 -41.27
N LYS A 45 -17.24 0.07 -41.97
CA LYS A 45 -17.19 -1.39 -41.82
C LYS A 45 -15.87 -1.96 -42.35
N SER A 46 -15.35 -1.43 -43.47
CA SER A 46 -14.04 -1.81 -44.02
C SER A 46 -12.90 -1.49 -43.05
N ILE A 47 -12.94 -0.31 -42.41
CA ILE A 47 -11.99 0.05 -41.34
C ILE A 47 -12.09 -0.94 -40.17
N LYS A 48 -13.30 -1.32 -39.76
CA LYS A 48 -13.49 -2.33 -38.71
C LYS A 48 -12.96 -3.71 -39.09
N ALA A 49 -13.15 -4.14 -40.33
CA ALA A 49 -12.60 -5.39 -40.83
C ALA A 49 -11.07 -5.39 -40.79
N MET A 50 -10.43 -4.29 -41.21
CA MET A 50 -8.98 -4.14 -41.12
C MET A 50 -8.48 -4.18 -39.67
N ARG A 51 -9.16 -3.47 -38.75
CA ARG A 51 -8.84 -3.54 -37.31
C ARG A 51 -8.94 -4.96 -36.75
N LYS A 52 -9.93 -5.74 -37.18
CA LYS A 52 -10.08 -7.15 -36.80
C LYS A 52 -8.95 -8.01 -37.36
N ARG A 53 -8.52 -7.77 -38.61
CA ARG A 53 -7.37 -8.46 -39.22
C ARG A 53 -6.08 -8.20 -38.43
N VAL A 54 -5.83 -6.94 -38.06
CA VAL A 54 -4.70 -6.57 -37.19
C VAL A 54 -4.76 -7.30 -35.85
N ALA A 55 -5.92 -7.28 -35.18
CA ALA A 55 -6.12 -7.95 -33.90
C ALA A 55 -5.88 -9.47 -34.02
N ASN A 56 -6.45 -10.12 -35.04
CA ASN A 56 -6.27 -11.56 -35.26
C ASN A 56 -4.81 -11.96 -35.47
N PHE A 57 -3.99 -11.08 -36.03
CA PHE A 57 -2.56 -11.33 -36.23
C PHE A 57 -1.73 -11.03 -34.97
N MET A 58 -2.03 -9.92 -34.28
CA MET A 58 -1.22 -9.46 -33.14
C MET A 58 -1.62 -10.09 -31.80
N ASP A 59 -2.91 -10.33 -31.55
CA ASP A 59 -3.41 -10.85 -30.27
C ASP A 59 -2.83 -12.22 -29.92
N PRO A 60 -2.67 -13.19 -30.85
CA PRO A 60 -1.99 -14.46 -30.54
C PRO A 60 -0.52 -14.29 -30.14
N LEU A 61 0.21 -13.35 -30.78
CA LEU A 61 1.62 -13.06 -30.45
C LEU A 61 1.72 -12.45 -29.05
N ILE A 62 0.85 -11.47 -28.77
CA ILE A 62 0.75 -10.83 -27.44
C ILE A 62 0.38 -11.88 -26.39
N GLY A 63 -0.56 -12.78 -26.69
CA GLY A 63 -0.94 -13.89 -25.83
C GLY A 63 0.24 -14.80 -25.50
N SER A 64 0.96 -15.27 -26.52
CA SER A 64 2.15 -16.11 -26.35
C SER A 64 3.25 -15.45 -25.52
N ILE A 65 3.48 -14.14 -25.71
CA ILE A 65 4.44 -13.38 -24.89
C ILE A 65 3.97 -13.29 -23.44
N ARG A 66 2.69 -12.98 -23.19
CA ARG A 66 2.13 -12.94 -21.84
C ARG A 66 2.23 -14.28 -21.14
N ASP A 67 1.93 -15.37 -21.84
CA ASP A 67 2.05 -16.72 -21.30
C ASP A 67 3.49 -17.05 -20.95
N SER A 68 4.44 -16.66 -21.81
CA SER A 68 5.87 -16.86 -21.55
C SER A 68 6.36 -16.02 -20.38
N LEU A 69 5.94 -14.75 -20.30
CA LEU A 69 6.24 -13.86 -19.17
C LEU A 69 5.67 -14.43 -17.88
N ASN A 70 4.41 -14.87 -17.88
CA ASN A 70 3.76 -15.45 -16.72
C ASN A 70 4.50 -16.71 -16.24
N LYS A 71 4.91 -17.61 -17.15
CA LYS A 71 5.74 -18.78 -16.80
C LYS A 71 7.06 -18.37 -16.13
N VAL A 72 7.73 -17.34 -16.63
CA VAL A 72 8.97 -16.82 -16.04
C VAL A 72 8.69 -16.21 -14.66
N LEU A 73 7.62 -15.42 -14.52
CA LEU A 73 7.22 -14.83 -13.25
C LEU A 73 6.85 -15.90 -12.22
N ASP A 74 6.16 -16.95 -12.63
CA ASP A 74 5.79 -18.05 -11.75
C ASP A 74 7.03 -18.84 -11.33
N LYS A 75 7.99 -19.07 -12.24
CA LYS A 75 9.26 -19.68 -11.86
C LYS A 75 10.08 -18.80 -10.92
N LYS A 76 10.07 -17.47 -11.12
CA LYS A 76 10.67 -16.51 -10.18
C LYS A 76 10.04 -16.65 -8.80
N LYS A 77 8.69 -16.62 -8.72
CA LYS A 77 7.96 -16.78 -7.46
C LYS A 77 8.28 -18.11 -6.78
N GLU A 78 8.32 -19.21 -7.54
CA GLU A 78 8.62 -20.54 -7.01
C GLU A 78 10.02 -20.59 -6.35
N VAL A 79 11.03 -20.02 -7.00
CA VAL A 79 12.41 -19.99 -6.50
C VAL A 79 12.58 -18.98 -5.36
N GLU A 80 11.88 -17.86 -5.42
CA GLU A 80 11.95 -16.77 -4.43
C GLU A 80 11.13 -17.06 -3.17
N ALA A 81 10.03 -17.82 -3.27
CA ALA A 81 9.13 -18.15 -2.16
C ALA A 81 9.84 -18.72 -0.92
N PRO A 82 10.70 -19.75 -1.00
CA PRO A 82 11.40 -20.26 0.18
C PRO A 82 12.37 -19.24 0.78
N LEU A 83 12.96 -18.35 -0.02
CA LEU A 83 13.83 -17.28 0.46
C LEU A 83 13.04 -16.21 1.21
N ILE A 84 11.87 -15.81 0.68
CA ILE A 84 10.95 -14.89 1.37
C ILE A 84 10.50 -15.50 2.71
N GLN A 85 10.15 -16.78 2.73
CA GLN A 85 9.74 -17.47 3.96
C GLN A 85 10.87 -17.53 4.98
N ALA A 86 12.10 -17.85 4.55
CA ALA A 86 13.27 -17.87 5.42
C ALA A 86 13.59 -16.47 5.97
N GLU A 87 13.51 -15.43 5.13
CA GLU A 87 13.71 -14.05 5.52
C GLU A 87 12.68 -13.59 6.57
N LEU A 88 11.39 -13.89 6.35
CA LEU A 88 10.33 -13.59 7.31
C LEU A 88 10.57 -14.31 8.65
N PHE A 89 10.86 -15.61 8.61
CA PHE A 89 11.13 -16.40 9.81
C PHE A 89 12.29 -15.84 10.62
N LEU A 90 13.40 -15.46 9.97
CA LEU A 90 14.56 -14.88 10.65
C LEU A 90 14.26 -13.48 11.20
N LYS A 91 13.52 -12.63 10.47
CA LYS A 91 13.11 -11.32 10.98
C LYS A 91 12.26 -11.44 12.23
N ASP A 92 11.28 -12.34 12.22
CA ASP A 92 10.41 -12.57 13.37
C ASP A 92 11.21 -13.10 14.56
N SER A 93 12.14 -14.03 14.32
CA SER A 93 13.03 -14.57 15.36
C SER A 93 13.95 -13.51 15.96
N LEU A 94 14.51 -12.63 15.12
CA LEU A 94 15.37 -11.52 15.56
C LEU A 94 14.58 -10.48 16.36
N LEU A 95 13.35 -10.15 15.95
CA LEU A 95 12.46 -9.25 16.68
C LEU A 95 12.04 -9.85 18.02
N ALA A 96 11.68 -11.13 18.05
CA ALA A 96 11.32 -11.83 19.29
C ALA A 96 12.49 -11.83 20.28
N TYR A 97 13.72 -12.09 19.81
CA TYR A 97 14.90 -12.02 20.66
C TYR A 97 15.18 -10.59 21.16
N ALA A 98 15.05 -9.58 20.30
CA ALA A 98 15.21 -8.18 20.69
C ALA A 98 14.21 -7.75 21.77
N GLU A 99 12.95 -8.21 21.69
CA GLU A 99 11.95 -7.92 22.72
C GLU A 99 12.26 -8.64 24.04
N ILE A 100 12.75 -9.88 23.99
CA ILE A 100 13.20 -10.62 25.19
C ILE A 100 14.35 -9.89 25.88
N GLU A 101 15.36 -9.43 25.15
CA GLU A 101 16.48 -8.67 25.73
C GLU A 101 16.00 -7.35 26.33
N LYS A 102 15.09 -6.65 25.65
CA LYS A 102 14.48 -5.41 26.17
C LYS A 102 13.69 -5.63 27.46
N GLU A 103 12.98 -6.75 27.58
CA GLU A 103 12.28 -7.09 28.82
C GLU A 103 13.26 -7.44 29.94
N LYS A 104 14.33 -8.19 29.66
CA LYS A 104 15.41 -8.43 30.64
C LYS A 104 16.07 -7.14 31.10
N GLU A 105 16.34 -6.21 30.19
CA GLU A 105 16.87 -4.88 30.52
C GLU A 105 15.91 -4.13 31.44
N ARG A 106 14.59 -4.15 31.15
CA ARG A 106 13.57 -3.52 32.00
C ARG A 106 13.51 -4.15 33.40
N GLU A 107 13.55 -5.49 33.49
CA GLU A 107 13.57 -6.18 34.78
C GLU A 107 14.84 -5.90 35.58
N ALA A 108 16.00 -5.88 34.91
CA ALA A 108 17.27 -5.55 35.54
C ALA A 108 17.28 -4.11 36.04
N GLN A 109 16.74 -3.18 35.25
CA GLN A 109 16.59 -1.78 35.62
C GLN A 109 15.67 -1.63 36.84
N ALA A 110 14.51 -2.30 36.84
CA ALA A 110 13.58 -2.27 37.98
C ALA A 110 14.21 -2.85 39.27
N LYS A 111 15.02 -3.91 39.15
CA LYS A 111 15.77 -4.48 40.29
C LYS A 111 16.84 -3.51 40.79
N ALA A 112 17.60 -2.88 39.91
CA ALA A 112 18.61 -1.89 40.26
C ALA A 112 17.98 -0.67 40.96
N GLU A 113 16.83 -0.20 40.47
CA GLU A 113 16.05 0.88 41.08
C GLU A 113 15.54 0.49 42.47
N ALA A 114 14.98 -0.71 42.62
CA ALA A 114 14.48 -1.19 43.91
C ALA A 114 15.61 -1.38 44.95
N GLU A 115 16.76 -1.92 44.52
CA GLU A 115 17.92 -2.07 45.41
C GLU A 115 18.51 -0.71 45.80
N PHE A 116 18.59 0.23 44.84
CA PHE A 116 19.04 1.59 45.11
C PHE A 116 18.11 2.30 46.10
N ALA A 117 16.79 2.20 45.92
CA ALA A 117 15.81 2.75 46.85
C ALA A 117 15.98 2.19 48.26
N LYS A 118 16.13 0.86 48.40
CA LYS A 118 16.38 0.21 49.69
C LYS A 118 17.65 0.71 50.37
N ARG A 119 18.75 0.84 49.63
CA ARG A 119 20.03 1.34 50.17
C ARG A 119 19.92 2.79 50.65
N GLU A 120 19.20 3.64 49.91
CA GLU A 120 18.97 5.02 50.31
C GLU A 120 18.05 5.12 51.53
N ASP A 121 17.00 4.28 51.62
CA ASP A 121 16.14 4.21 52.79
C ASP A 121 16.91 3.72 54.03
N GLU A 122 17.77 2.70 53.88
CA GLU A 122 18.66 2.24 54.95
C GLU A 122 19.66 3.32 55.39
N ARG A 123 20.22 4.10 54.44
CA ARG A 123 21.12 5.22 54.75
C ARG A 123 20.40 6.27 55.59
N LYS A 124 19.22 6.71 55.15
CA LYS A 124 18.40 7.69 55.89
C LYS A 124 18.02 7.19 57.27
N LEU A 125 17.68 5.91 57.40
CA LEU A 125 17.34 5.31 58.69
C LEU A 125 18.55 5.29 59.63
N ARG A 126 19.75 4.93 59.13
CA ARG A 126 20.98 4.96 59.94
C ARG A 126 21.33 6.38 60.37
N GLU A 127 21.27 7.35 59.46
CA GLU A 127 21.51 8.77 59.76
C GLU A 127 20.50 9.31 60.80
N ALA A 128 19.23 8.90 60.71
CA ALA A 128 18.20 9.26 61.68
C ALA A 128 18.49 8.67 63.08
N ILE A 129 18.89 7.40 63.17
CA ILE A 129 19.25 6.73 64.44
C ILE A 129 20.49 7.38 65.07
N GLU A 130 21.51 7.73 64.28
CA GLU A 130 22.69 8.43 64.78
C GLU A 130 22.36 9.83 65.29
N ALA A 131 21.50 10.58 64.57
CA ALA A 131 21.03 11.89 65.01
C ALA A 131 20.25 11.82 66.33
N GLU A 132 19.40 10.81 66.51
CA GLU A 132 18.67 10.58 67.76
C GLU A 132 19.63 10.27 68.92
N LYS A 133 20.60 9.39 68.71
CA LYS A 133 21.63 9.07 69.72
C LYS A 133 22.51 10.28 70.08
N ALA A 134 22.75 11.18 69.12
CA ALA A 134 23.46 12.43 69.35
C ALA A 134 22.61 13.52 70.05
N GLY A 135 21.35 13.22 70.41
CA GLY A 135 20.46 14.14 71.12
C GLY A 135 19.77 15.18 70.24
N ALA A 136 19.65 14.92 68.93
CA ALA A 136 18.94 15.82 68.02
C ALA A 136 17.44 15.92 68.36
N LYS A 137 16.85 17.10 68.13
CA LYS A 137 15.41 17.33 68.34
C LYS A 137 14.58 16.42 67.41
N PRO A 138 13.39 15.95 67.82
CA PRO A 138 12.55 15.05 67.01
C PRO A 138 12.27 15.57 65.58
N LYS A 139 12.05 16.89 65.44
CA LYS A 139 11.84 17.55 64.13
C LYS A 139 13.04 17.48 63.18
N ALA A 140 14.26 17.34 63.71
CA ALA A 140 15.47 17.20 62.90
C ALA A 140 15.61 15.77 62.37
N VAL A 141 15.26 14.77 63.18
CA VAL A 141 15.22 13.35 62.79
C VAL A 141 14.18 13.10 61.70
N GLU A 142 12.99 13.69 61.83
CA GLU A 142 11.90 13.58 60.85
C GLU A 142 12.26 14.21 59.48
N ARG A 143 13.05 15.29 59.48
CA ARG A 143 13.57 15.91 58.25
C ARG A 143 14.56 15.03 57.49
N ILE A 144 15.30 14.15 58.18
CA ILE A 144 16.25 13.21 57.56
C ILE A 144 15.48 12.09 56.86
N LEU A 145 14.43 11.56 57.51
CA LEU A 145 13.57 10.51 56.95
C LEU A 145 12.75 10.98 55.73
N THR A 146 12.28 12.22 55.74
CA THR A 146 11.43 12.78 54.67
C THR A 146 12.23 13.43 53.54
N GLN A 147 13.56 13.43 53.62
CA GLN A 147 14.40 14.06 52.61
C GLN A 147 14.28 13.29 51.27
N PRO A 148 13.96 13.96 50.15
CA PRO A 148 13.84 13.29 48.86
C PRO A 148 15.19 12.77 48.38
N THR A 149 15.21 11.53 47.89
CA THR A 149 16.40 10.91 47.31
C THR A 149 16.82 11.70 46.07
N THR A 150 18.01 12.30 46.10
CA THR A 150 18.47 13.26 45.07
C THR A 150 19.29 12.60 43.95
N SER A 151 19.75 11.36 44.13
CA SER A 151 20.52 10.64 43.10
C SER A 151 19.63 9.67 42.33
N PRO A 152 19.66 9.69 40.98
CA PRO A 152 18.99 8.69 40.17
C PRO A 152 19.66 7.32 40.33
N ALA A 153 18.89 6.25 40.15
CA ALA A 153 19.43 4.89 40.13
C ALA A 153 20.37 4.69 38.93
N PRO A 154 21.36 3.78 39.02
CA PRO A 154 22.21 3.44 37.89
C PRO A 154 21.39 2.90 36.70
N LEU A 155 21.72 3.34 35.49
CA LEU A 155 21.13 2.80 34.26
C LEU A 155 21.84 1.50 33.88
N VAL A 156 21.06 0.44 33.61
CA VAL A 156 21.55 -0.80 33.03
C VAL A 156 21.88 -0.57 31.56
N THR A 157 23.09 -0.94 31.16
CA THR A 157 23.53 -0.83 29.76
C THR A 157 22.84 -1.90 28.89
N PRO A 158 22.37 -1.55 27.68
CA PRO A 158 21.75 -2.52 26.79
C PRO A 158 22.69 -3.67 26.45
N THR A 159 22.19 -4.90 26.52
CA THR A 159 22.97 -6.11 26.21
C THR A 159 22.95 -6.44 24.73
N LEU A 160 21.88 -6.06 24.03
CA LEU A 160 21.74 -6.32 22.60
C LEU A 160 22.51 -5.29 21.76
N GLN A 161 23.55 -5.75 21.06
CA GLN A 161 24.21 -4.97 20.02
C GLN A 161 23.63 -5.32 18.64
N GLN A 162 23.10 -4.33 17.94
CA GLN A 162 22.58 -4.54 16.58
C GLN A 162 23.71 -4.90 15.61
N ALA A 163 23.51 -5.95 14.82
CA ALA A 163 24.46 -6.33 13.78
C ALA A 163 24.51 -5.29 12.66
N SER A 164 25.69 -5.09 12.08
CA SER A 164 25.90 -4.15 10.97
C SER A 164 24.98 -4.47 9.79
N GLY A 165 24.29 -3.46 9.28
CA GLY A 165 23.36 -3.58 8.14
C GLY A 165 21.93 -4.03 8.52
N ILE A 166 21.65 -4.31 9.80
CA ILE A 166 20.30 -4.64 10.28
C ILE A 166 19.75 -3.46 11.08
N SER A 167 18.57 -2.98 10.70
CA SER A 167 17.85 -1.94 11.42
C SER A 167 16.38 -2.30 11.57
N VAL A 168 15.79 -1.89 12.70
CA VAL A 168 14.36 -2.01 12.95
C VAL A 168 13.69 -0.72 12.45
N ARG A 169 12.63 -0.87 11.65
CA ARG A 169 11.80 0.25 11.21
C ARG A 169 10.37 0.06 11.67
N GLU A 170 9.77 1.12 12.17
CA GLU A 170 8.34 1.15 12.45
C GLU A 170 7.58 1.57 11.19
N VAL A 171 6.73 0.67 10.69
CA VAL A 171 5.87 0.95 9.53
C VAL A 171 4.44 1.02 10.03
N TRP A 172 3.83 2.20 9.92
CA TRP A 172 2.45 2.43 10.28
C TRP A 172 1.56 2.30 9.04
N SER A 173 0.52 1.46 9.11
CA SER A 173 -0.50 1.31 8.07
C SER A 173 -1.88 1.66 8.63
N ALA A 174 -2.77 2.16 7.76
CA ALA A 174 -4.15 2.45 8.13
C ALA A 174 -5.04 1.24 7.82
N GLU A 175 -5.74 0.72 8.82
CA GLU A 175 -6.79 -0.28 8.66
C GLU A 175 -8.16 0.39 8.83
N VAL A 176 -9.07 0.16 7.88
CA VAL A 176 -10.44 0.68 7.95
C VAL A 176 -11.31 -0.33 8.70
N THR A 177 -11.55 -0.07 9.98
CA THR A 177 -12.38 -0.92 10.84
C THR A 177 -13.88 -0.82 10.51
N SER A 178 -14.37 0.37 10.13
CA SER A 178 -15.76 0.59 9.71
C SER A 178 -15.87 1.69 8.66
N LEU A 179 -16.27 1.32 7.44
CA LEU A 179 -16.46 2.27 6.35
C LEU A 179 -17.58 3.29 6.66
N MET A 180 -18.64 2.86 7.34
CA MET A 180 -19.77 3.74 7.69
C MET A 180 -19.35 4.84 8.67
N GLN A 181 -18.53 4.51 9.67
CA GLN A 181 -18.02 5.51 10.61
C GLN A 181 -17.07 6.50 9.92
N LEU A 182 -16.24 6.02 8.99
CA LEU A 182 -15.38 6.88 8.17
C LEU A 182 -16.21 7.86 7.32
N VAL A 183 -17.24 7.37 6.64
CA VAL A 183 -18.15 8.22 5.84
C VAL A 183 -18.85 9.27 6.72
N GLN A 184 -19.31 8.89 7.91
CA GLN A 184 -19.92 9.82 8.84
C GLN A 184 -18.92 10.87 9.34
N ALA A 185 -17.68 10.49 9.65
CA ALA A 185 -16.62 11.40 10.07
C ALA A 185 -16.24 12.41 8.98
N VAL A 186 -16.23 11.97 7.72
CA VAL A 186 -16.05 12.85 6.55
C VAL A 186 -17.22 13.81 6.40
N ALA A 187 -18.46 13.31 6.52
CA ALA A 187 -19.66 14.15 6.46
C ALA A 187 -19.71 15.20 7.59
N GLN A 188 -19.15 14.90 8.77
CA GLN A 188 -19.00 15.82 9.90
C GLN A 188 -17.82 16.80 9.75
N GLY A 189 -17.00 16.69 8.70
CA GLY A 189 -15.82 17.54 8.48
C GLY A 189 -14.61 17.21 9.36
N LYS A 190 -14.64 16.11 10.11
CA LYS A 190 -13.50 15.65 10.94
C LYS A 190 -12.38 15.03 10.10
N VAL A 191 -12.73 14.49 8.94
CA VAL A 191 -11.80 13.85 8.00
C VAL A 191 -11.96 14.50 6.62
N PRO A 192 -10.87 14.81 5.90
CA PRO A 192 -10.96 15.37 4.55
C PRO A 192 -11.68 14.43 3.57
N ILE A 193 -12.44 14.99 2.62
CA ILE A 193 -13.15 14.22 1.57
C ILE A 193 -12.20 13.35 0.72
N LEU A 194 -10.92 13.70 0.65
CA LEU A 194 -9.85 12.94 -0.02
C LEU A 194 -9.67 11.52 0.53
N ALA A 195 -10.14 11.24 1.75
CA ALA A 195 -10.14 9.89 2.31
C ALA A 195 -11.12 8.94 1.60
N LEU A 196 -12.04 9.47 0.78
CA LEU A 196 -13.05 8.70 0.06
C LEU A 196 -12.87 8.85 -1.44
N THR A 197 -13.01 7.74 -2.16
CA THR A 197 -13.11 7.72 -3.62
C THR A 197 -14.45 7.13 -4.02
N ALA A 198 -15.16 7.82 -4.92
CA ALA A 198 -16.41 7.32 -5.47
C ALA A 198 -16.15 6.05 -6.29
N ASN A 199 -16.91 4.99 -6.04
CA ASN A 199 -16.82 3.75 -6.81
C ASN A 199 -17.44 3.95 -8.20
N THR A 200 -16.64 4.44 -9.15
CA THR A 200 -17.08 4.74 -10.51
C THR A 200 -17.55 3.50 -11.27
N THR A 201 -17.03 2.31 -10.97
CA THR A 201 -17.48 1.04 -11.57
C THR A 201 -18.95 0.77 -11.25
N PHE A 202 -19.32 0.87 -9.97
CA PHE A 202 -20.70 0.70 -9.53
C PHE A 202 -21.60 1.80 -10.14
N LEU A 203 -21.19 3.06 -10.04
CA LEU A 203 -21.98 4.19 -10.55
C LEU A 203 -22.21 4.12 -12.07
N ASN A 204 -21.20 3.73 -12.84
CA ASN A 204 -21.34 3.53 -14.29
C ASN A 204 -22.23 2.33 -14.63
N SER A 205 -22.24 1.28 -13.79
CA SER A 205 -23.19 0.18 -13.93
C SER A 205 -24.63 0.66 -13.79
N GLN A 206 -24.91 1.42 -12.73
CA GLN A 206 -26.24 2.01 -12.48
C GLN A 206 -26.64 2.98 -13.60
N ALA A 207 -25.71 3.81 -14.09
CA ALA A 207 -25.96 4.74 -15.19
C ALA A 207 -26.31 4.04 -16.51
N ARG A 208 -25.70 2.88 -16.82
CA ARG A 208 -26.06 2.08 -18.00
C ARG A 208 -27.44 1.44 -17.89
N SER A 209 -27.80 0.99 -16.69
CA SER A 209 -29.07 0.31 -16.42
C SER A 209 -30.24 1.30 -16.36
N LEU A 210 -30.15 2.32 -15.49
CA LEU A 210 -31.22 3.27 -15.19
C LEU A 210 -31.25 4.46 -16.17
N LYS A 211 -30.12 4.79 -16.83
CA LYS A 211 -30.03 5.87 -17.81
C LYS A 211 -30.62 7.18 -17.23
N GLY A 212 -31.59 7.79 -17.92
CA GLY A 212 -32.24 9.04 -17.51
C GLY A 212 -33.07 8.95 -16.24
N THR A 213 -33.39 7.76 -15.74
CA THR A 213 -34.15 7.57 -14.49
C THR A 213 -33.26 7.33 -13.26
N MET A 214 -31.93 7.43 -13.42
CA MET A 214 -31.00 7.27 -12.30
C MET A 214 -31.17 8.41 -11.27
N ASN A 215 -31.60 8.04 -10.06
CA ASN A 215 -31.77 8.97 -8.94
C ASN A 215 -30.81 8.61 -7.80
N ILE A 216 -29.55 9.02 -7.92
CA ILE A 216 -28.54 8.92 -6.86
C ILE A 216 -28.11 10.34 -6.51
N PRO A 217 -28.33 10.83 -5.27
CA PRO A 217 -27.91 12.16 -4.86
C PRO A 217 -26.42 12.39 -5.17
N GLY A 218 -26.12 13.50 -5.85
CA GLY A 218 -24.75 13.87 -6.24
C GLY A 218 -24.19 13.16 -7.48
N VAL A 219 -24.92 12.26 -8.13
CA VAL A 219 -24.47 11.54 -9.34
C VAL A 219 -25.52 11.64 -10.45
N ARG A 220 -25.10 12.01 -11.66
CA ARG A 220 -25.97 12.12 -12.85
C ARG A 220 -25.48 11.21 -13.98
N ALA A 221 -26.39 10.53 -14.66
CA ALA A 221 -26.08 9.74 -15.84
C ALA A 221 -25.83 10.65 -17.05
N VAL A 222 -24.72 10.46 -17.75
CA VAL A 222 -24.36 11.22 -18.96
C VAL A 222 -24.44 10.30 -20.18
N CYS A 223 -25.24 10.68 -21.17
CA CYS A 223 -25.37 9.95 -22.44
C CYS A 223 -24.55 10.64 -23.52
N LYS A 224 -23.44 10.01 -23.94
CA LYS A 224 -22.70 10.40 -25.14
C LYS A 224 -23.05 9.44 -26.26
N LYS A 225 -23.67 9.94 -27.34
CA LYS A 225 -23.94 9.13 -28.54
C LYS A 225 -22.61 8.84 -29.24
N SER A 226 -22.38 7.59 -29.63
CA SER A 226 -21.23 7.15 -30.42
C SER A 226 -21.70 6.16 -31.48
N MET A 227 -21.21 6.27 -32.70
CA MET A 227 -21.51 5.31 -33.76
C MET A 227 -20.80 3.98 -33.48
N ALA A 228 -21.55 2.88 -33.58
CA ALA A 228 -21.02 1.52 -33.49
C ALA A 228 -21.26 0.82 -34.83
N ALA A 229 -20.18 0.44 -35.52
CA ALA A 229 -20.27 -0.45 -36.68
C ALA A 229 -20.12 -1.91 -36.22
N GLY A 230 -20.85 -2.85 -36.82
CA GLY A 230 -20.64 -4.28 -36.61
C GLY A 230 -20.17 -4.93 -37.90
N THR A 231 -19.25 -5.89 -37.82
CA THR A 231 -18.96 -6.80 -38.93
C THR A 231 -19.76 -8.07 -38.63
N ARG A 232 -20.72 -8.44 -39.49
CA ARG A 232 -21.34 -9.77 -39.42
C ARG A 232 -20.31 -10.84 -39.72
#